data_AF-A0A353LFC6-F1
#
_entry.id   AF-A0A353LFC6-F1
#
_cell.length_a   1.000
_cell.length_b   1.000
_cell.length_c   1.000
_cell.angle_alpha   90.00
_cell.angle_beta   90.00
_cell.angle_gamma   90.00
#
_symmetry.space_group_name_H-M   'P 1'
#
loop_
_entity.id
_entity.type
_entity.pdbx_description
1 polymer ?
#
loop_
_entity_poly.entity_id
_entity_poly.type
_entity_poly.pdbx_seq_one_letter_code
_entity_poly.pdbx_strand_id
1 'polypeptide(L)'
;MHHPENDPKYLGLNVNKGVVQPPSINPYLHLRKKQQRKEYSVKEFAEGILAGNITVLSQAVTLVESSKPEHQAMAQAIIEKCLPYSGNAIRVGITGV
;
A
#
# COMPACT_ATOMS: atom_id res chain seq x y z
N MET A 1 11.20 10.69 -37.41
CA MET A 1 11.14 9.46 -38.22
C MET A 1 10.12 9.67 -39.33
N HIS A 2 10.52 9.48 -40.58
CA HIS A 2 9.60 9.56 -41.73
C HIS A 2 8.79 8.26 -41.78
N HIS A 3 7.49 8.34 -41.55
CA HIS A 3 6.61 7.17 -41.62
C HIS A 3 6.05 7.04 -43.05
N PRO A 4 5.98 5.81 -43.61
CA PRO A 4 5.56 5.57 -44.99
C PRO A 4 4.13 6.04 -45.29
N GLU A 5 3.30 6.15 -44.26
CA GLU A 5 1.93 6.68 -44.32
C GLU A 5 1.82 8.19 -44.56
N ASN A 6 2.92 8.95 -44.45
CA ASN A 6 2.96 10.39 -44.73
C ASN A 6 3.44 10.70 -46.18
N ASP A 7 3.59 9.69 -47.04
CA ASP A 7 4.00 9.89 -48.44
C ASP A 7 2.85 10.52 -49.25
N PRO A 8 3.10 11.63 -49.97
CA PRO A 8 2.09 12.30 -50.80
C PRO A 8 1.49 11.43 -51.92
N LYS A 9 2.06 10.25 -52.22
CA LYS A 9 1.47 9.27 -53.14
C LYS A 9 0.14 8.68 -52.66
N TYR A 10 -0.16 8.73 -51.36
CA TYR A 10 -1.40 8.19 -50.78
C TYR A 10 -2.53 9.24 -50.78
N LEU A 11 -3.10 9.53 -51.95
CA LEU A 11 -4.13 10.57 -52.16
C LEU A 11 -5.44 10.39 -51.36
N GLY A 12 -5.71 9.19 -50.85
CA GLY A 12 -6.92 8.85 -50.09
C GLY A 12 -6.77 8.83 -48.57
N LEU A 13 -5.58 9.09 -48.04
CA LEU A 13 -5.29 9.00 -46.61
C LEU A 13 -4.99 10.39 -46.05
N ASN A 14 -5.84 10.87 -45.14
CA ASN A 14 -5.57 12.10 -44.39
C ASN A 14 -4.98 11.74 -43.01
N VAL A 15 -3.66 11.84 -42.88
CA VAL A 15 -2.97 11.56 -41.61
C VAL A 15 -2.94 12.83 -40.77
N ASN A 16 -3.67 12.81 -39.65
CA ASN A 16 -3.54 13.87 -38.64
C ASN A 16 -2.17 13.77 -37.97
N LYS A 17 -1.49 14.91 -37.83
CA LYS A 17 -0.23 14.98 -37.09
C LYS A 17 -0.46 14.47 -35.66
N GLY A 18 0.39 13.53 -35.22
CA GLY A 18 0.34 13.02 -33.86
C GLY A 18 0.43 14.14 -32.83
N VAL A 19 -0.29 13.98 -31.71
CA VAL A 19 -0.16 14.88 -30.57
C VAL A 19 1.16 14.64 -29.85
N VAL A 20 1.66 15.65 -29.14
CA VAL A 20 2.86 15.50 -28.30
C VAL A 20 2.60 14.40 -27.29
N GLN A 21 3.55 13.47 -27.18
CA GLN A 21 3.43 12.33 -26.29
C GLN A 21 3.25 12.84 -24.85
N PRO A 22 2.15 12.48 -24.17
CA PRO A 22 1.92 12.96 -22.82
C PRO A 22 2.98 12.38 -21.87
N PRO A 23 3.30 13.09 -20.78
CA PRO A 23 4.25 12.61 -19.79
C PRO A 23 3.77 11.29 -19.18
N SER A 24 4.71 10.37 -18.95
CA SER A 24 4.45 9.04 -18.36
C SER A 24 3.97 9.10 -16.91
N ILE A 25 4.23 10.23 -16.23
CA ILE A 25 3.80 10.51 -14.87
C ILE A 25 2.90 11.73 -14.90
N ASN A 26 1.82 11.69 -14.11
CA ASN A 26 0.93 12.82 -13.93
C ASN A 26 1.73 14.07 -13.50
N PRO A 27 1.78 15.14 -14.31
CA PRO A 27 2.54 16.35 -14.01
C PRO A 27 2.13 17.00 -12.70
N TYR A 28 0.88 16.85 -12.28
CA TYR A 28 0.32 17.46 -11.09
C TYR A 28 0.55 16.63 -9.81
N LEU A 29 1.29 15.52 -9.88
CA LEU A 29 1.54 14.65 -8.72
C LEU A 29 2.23 15.40 -7.57
N HIS A 30 3.10 16.36 -7.87
CA HIS A 30 3.80 17.18 -6.87
C HIS A 30 2.86 18.10 -6.07
N LEU A 31 1.66 18.40 -6.59
CA LEU A 31 0.64 19.19 -5.90
C LEU A 31 -0.15 18.35 -4.87
N ARG A 32 -0.08 17.03 -4.98
CA ARG A 32 -0.79 16.14 -4.07
C ARG A 32 -0.04 16.09 -2.74
N LYS A 33 -0.61 16.73 -1.71
CA LYS A 33 -0.11 16.64 -0.35
C LYS A 33 -0.13 15.17 0.08
N LYS A 34 1.05 14.59 0.31
CA LYS A 34 1.18 13.21 0.80
C LYS A 34 0.53 13.20 2.18
N GLN A 35 -0.63 12.53 2.32
CA GLN A 35 -1.19 12.30 3.65
C GLN A 35 -0.15 11.51 4.43
N GLN A 36 0.42 12.14 5.45
CA GLN A 36 1.33 11.46 6.35
C GLN A 36 0.54 10.35 7.01
N ARG A 37 1.06 9.12 6.90
CA ARG A 37 0.51 8.01 7.67
C ARG A 37 0.70 8.37 9.13
N LYS A 38 -0.36 8.26 9.92
CA LYS A 38 -0.27 8.42 11.36
C LYS A 38 0.67 7.33 11.88
N GLU A 39 1.75 7.76 12.54
CA GLU A 39 2.64 6.85 13.25
C GLU A 39 2.03 6.61 14.62
N TYR A 40 1.77 5.33 14.92
CA TYR A 40 1.24 4.91 16.21
C TYR A 40 2.39 4.52 17.13
N SER A 41 2.32 4.97 18.37
CA SER A 41 3.13 4.44 19.46
C SER A 41 2.67 3.02 19.85
N VAL A 42 3.53 2.27 20.54
CA VAL A 42 3.19 0.93 21.09
C VAL A 42 1.92 1.00 21.97
N LYS A 43 1.76 2.07 22.75
CA LYS A 43 0.59 2.27 23.60
C LYS A 43 -0.68 2.47 22.78
N GLU A 44 -0.63 3.31 21.75
CA GLU A 44 -1.79 3.53 20.87
C GLU A 44 -2.18 2.26 20.10
N PHE A 45 -1.20 1.45 19.70
CA PHE A 45 -1.48 0.13 19.12
C PHE A 45 -2.22 -0.75 20.11
N ALA A 46 -1.72 -0.90 21.34
CA ALA A 46 -2.34 -1.73 22.36
C ALA A 46 -3.77 -1.25 22.70
N GLU A 47 -3.96 0.05 22.93
CA GLU A 47 -5.27 0.64 23.22
C GLU A 47 -6.24 0.47 22.05
N GLY A 48 -5.79 0.71 20.82
CA GLY A 48 -6.62 0.53 19.62
C GLY A 48 -7.04 -0.92 19.41
N ILE A 49 -6.14 -1.88 19.64
CA ILE A 49 -6.45 -3.32 19.56
C ILE A 49 -7.47 -3.71 20.63
N LEU A 50 -7.27 -3.28 21.88
CA LEU A 50 -8.20 -3.58 22.98
C LEU A 50 -9.57 -2.92 22.80
N ALA A 51 -9.63 -1.77 22.13
CA ALA A 51 -10.88 -1.12 21.74
C ALA A 51 -11.57 -1.78 20.52
N GLY A 52 -10.98 -2.84 19.94
CA GLY A 52 -11.57 -3.53 18.77
C GLY A 52 -11.38 -2.79 17.44
N ASN A 53 -10.42 -1.86 17.35
CA ASN A 53 -10.15 -1.15 16.09
C ASN A 53 -9.43 -2.06 15.08
N ILE A 54 -10.19 -2.54 14.10
CA ILE A 54 -9.71 -3.47 13.06
C ILE A 54 -8.56 -2.84 12.25
N THR A 55 -8.59 -1.54 11.96
CA THR A 55 -7.53 -0.88 11.18
C THR A 55 -6.20 -0.87 11.92
N VAL A 56 -6.23 -0.57 13.23
CA VAL A 56 -5.03 -0.59 14.08
C VAL A 56 -4.51 -2.02 14.22
N LEU A 57 -5.41 -3.00 14.38
CA LEU A 57 -5.06 -4.42 14.41
C LEU A 57 -4.36 -4.85 13.12
N SER A 58 -4.90 -4.55 11.94
CA SER A 58 -4.28 -4.92 10.66
C SER A 58 -2.87 -4.33 10.50
N GLN A 59 -2.67 -3.09 10.93
CA GLN A 59 -1.35 -2.44 10.89
C GLN A 59 -0.36 -3.10 11.86
N ALA A 60 -0.80 -3.46 13.07
CA ALA A 60 0.01 -4.21 14.02
C ALA A 60 0.40 -5.60 13.48
N VAL A 61 -0.54 -6.33 12.85
CA VAL A 61 -0.26 -7.61 12.19
C VAL A 61 0.80 -7.43 11.09
N THR A 62 0.67 -6.40 10.26
CA THR A 62 1.68 -6.10 9.21
C THR A 62 3.06 -5.80 9.80
N LEU A 63 3.11 -5.11 10.95
CA LEU A 63 4.34 -4.86 11.69
C LEU A 63 4.98 -6.17 12.18
N VAL A 64 4.18 -7.09 12.71
CA VAL A 64 4.62 -8.41 13.20
C VAL A 64 5.11 -9.30 12.04
N GLU A 65 4.44 -9.28 10.88
CA GLU A 65 4.81 -10.08 9.71
C GLU A 65 5.99 -9.51 8.91
N SER A 66 6.40 -8.27 9.20
CA SER A 66 7.45 -7.59 8.46
C SER A 66 8.83 -8.19 8.72
N SER A 67 9.59 -8.44 7.64
CA SER A 67 10.98 -8.92 7.70
C SER A 67 12.02 -7.85 8.06
N LYS A 68 11.64 -6.57 8.12
CA LYS A 68 12.56 -5.48 8.48
C LYS A 68 12.97 -5.53 9.96
N PRO A 69 14.28 -5.50 10.30
CA PRO A 69 14.74 -5.53 11.70
C PRO A 69 14.21 -4.38 12.56
N GLU A 70 14.05 -3.20 11.97
CA GLU A 70 13.55 -1.99 12.66
C GLU A 70 12.13 -2.18 13.24
N HIS A 71 11.32 -3.05 12.63
CA HIS A 71 9.94 -3.29 13.05
C HIS A 71 9.84 -4.28 14.21
N GLN A 72 10.85 -5.15 14.37
CA GLN A 72 10.81 -6.28 15.31
C GLN A 72 10.69 -5.83 16.77
N ALA A 73 11.45 -4.81 17.16
CA ALA A 73 11.42 -4.28 18.52
C ALA A 73 10.04 -3.70 18.88
N MET A 74 9.41 -2.99 17.94
CA MET A 74 8.07 -2.43 18.14
C MET A 74 7.00 -3.54 18.18
N ALA A 75 7.08 -4.50 17.26
CA ALA A 75 6.16 -5.64 17.20
C ALA A 75 6.18 -6.46 18.51
N GLN A 76 7.37 -6.76 19.03
CA GLN A 76 7.52 -7.49 20.29
C GLN A 76 6.87 -6.73 21.45
N ALA A 77 7.11 -5.42 21.56
CA ALA A 77 6.52 -4.59 22.61
C ALA A 77 4.98 -4.52 22.52
N ILE A 78 4.41 -4.51 21.30
CA ILE A 78 2.96 -4.58 21.10
C ILE A 78 2.41 -5.93 21.58
N ILE A 79 3.06 -7.04 21.19
CA ILE A 79 2.66 -8.39 21.60
C ILE A 79 2.67 -8.50 23.13
N GLU A 80 3.74 -8.08 23.79
CA GLU A 80 3.87 -8.13 25.25
C GLU A 80 2.74 -7.36 25.96
N LYS A 81 2.33 -6.22 25.43
CA LYS A 81 1.19 -5.46 25.98
C LYS A 81 -0.15 -6.14 25.76
N CYS A 82 -0.30 -6.92 24.69
CA CYS A 82 -1.54 -7.63 24.36
C CYS A 82 -1.65 -9.01 25.05
N LEU A 83 -0.53 -9.62 25.47
CA LEU A 83 -0.48 -10.96 26.08
C LEU A 83 -1.49 -11.17 27.22
N PRO A 84 -1.67 -10.25 28.20
CA PRO A 84 -2.60 -10.43 29.30
C PRO A 84 -4.07 -10.56 28.90
N TYR A 85 -4.42 -10.09 27.69
CA TYR A 85 -5.78 -10.11 27.15
C TYR A 85 -5.99 -11.21 26.10
N SER A 86 -4.95 -12.01 25.84
CA SER A 86 -4.98 -13.08 24.85
C SER A 86 -5.43 -14.42 25.47
N GLY A 87 -5.77 -15.40 24.63
CA GLY A 87 -6.09 -16.76 25.06
C GLY A 87 -7.57 -17.07 25.27
N ASN A 88 -8.45 -16.06 25.29
CA ASN A 88 -9.91 -16.26 25.39
C ASN A 88 -10.57 -16.49 24.01
N ALA A 89 -10.04 -17.44 23.23
CA ALA A 89 -10.59 -17.79 21.91
C ALA A 89 -10.32 -19.27 21.57
N ILE A 90 -11.27 -19.90 20.87
CA ILE A 90 -11.11 -21.26 20.34
C ILE A 90 -10.34 -21.16 19.01
N ARG A 91 -9.20 -21.85 18.91
CA ARG A 91 -8.38 -21.90 17.69
C ARG A 91 -8.65 -23.22 16.96
N VAL A 92 -9.18 -23.15 15.75
CA VAL A 92 -9.51 -24.32 14.93
C VAL A 92 -8.58 -24.35 13.71
N GLY A 93 -7.78 -25.42 13.59
CA GLY A 93 -6.96 -25.69 12.40
C GLY A 93 -7.73 -26.54 11.39
N ILE A 94 -7.78 -26.10 10.14
CA ILE A 94 -8.45 -26.82 9.04
C ILE A 94 -7.39 -27.13 7.97
N THR A 95 -7.32 -28.38 7.53
CA THR A 95 -6.40 -28.88 6.51
C THR A 95 -7.10 -29.91 5.62
N GLY A 96 -6.65 -30.09 4.39
CA GLY A 96 -7.20 -31.02 3.40
C GLY A 96 -6.20 -31.28 2.28
N VAL A 97 -6.22 -32.51 1.73
CA VAL A 97 -5.34 -32.98 0.66
C VAL A 97 -6.01 -32.92 -0.71
#